data_AF-A0A495VGA5-F1
#
_entry.id   AF-A0A495VGA5-F1
#
_cell.length_a   1.000
_cell.length_b   1.000
_cell.length_c   1.000
_cell.angle_alpha   90.00
_cell.angle_beta   90.00
_cell.angle_gamma   90.00
#
_symmetry.space_group_name_H-M   'P 1'
#
loop_
_entity.id
_entity.type
_entity.pdbx_description
1 polymer ?
#
loop_
_entity_poly.entity_id
_entity_poly.type
_entity_poly.pdbx_seq_one_letter_code
_entity_poly.pdbx_strand_id
1 'polypeptide(L)'
;MNAGPFRSALPGDDPSGANDAEDTLRLADAILVVAHPDDEILWFSSVVGEVSKVIVVYSENPNDPGLGQKRDELFAAYPLDTAELIGLAECRSFNTAGWPNARRSAYGLELIAPLTVRDAYRHNYERLATLLDEALKNAQVVLTHSPWGDYGHEDHVQVYAAVAAAQHKHGFQIWYPGYVSDRSWQLMQKSVLGFSHTYTTMNTNLTLAYDLAALYRDYDCWTWYDDYVWPTHETFFLDSDLVSATTSTTVGGNFPVNVLRLGLRPRPARPHILSRIVKRLRNG
;
A
#
# COMPACT_ATOMS: atom_id res chain seq x y z
N MET A 1 55.50 13.89 26.58
CA MET A 1 54.06 14.18 26.69
C MET A 1 53.33 13.28 25.71
N ASN A 2 52.19 12.75 26.16
CA ASN A 2 51.21 11.88 25.50
C ASN A 2 51.52 10.38 25.40
N ALA A 3 51.04 9.70 26.46
CA ALA A 3 50.68 8.31 26.53
C ALA A 3 49.41 8.03 25.69
N GLY A 4 49.46 6.96 24.91
CA GLY A 4 48.66 5.76 25.18
C GLY A 4 47.16 5.71 24.81
N PRO A 5 46.64 4.50 24.51
CA PRO A 5 45.37 4.24 23.81
C PRO A 5 44.22 3.92 24.78
N PHE A 6 42.94 4.07 24.38
CA PHE A 6 41.79 3.21 24.75
C PHE A 6 40.47 3.78 24.18
N ARG A 7 39.56 2.86 23.84
CA ARG A 7 38.16 3.09 23.40
C ARG A 7 37.34 3.92 24.41
N SER A 8 36.32 4.60 23.90
CA SER A 8 34.99 4.57 24.53
C SER A 8 33.92 4.57 23.45
N ALA A 9 33.16 3.49 23.36
CA ALA A 9 31.85 3.49 22.71
C ALA A 9 31.00 4.59 23.35
N LEU A 10 30.37 5.42 22.53
CA LEU A 10 29.41 6.41 23.00
C LEU A 10 28.14 5.67 23.45
N PRO A 11 27.53 6.03 24.59
CA PRO A 11 26.21 5.52 24.96
C PRO A 11 25.19 6.06 23.96
N GLY A 12 24.57 5.18 23.16
CA GLY A 12 23.50 5.55 22.24
C GLY A 12 23.51 4.86 20.87
N ASP A 13 24.62 4.24 20.46
CA ASP A 13 24.70 3.50 19.18
C ASP A 13 24.31 2.02 19.36
N ASP A 14 23.11 1.78 19.88
CA ASP A 14 22.44 0.49 19.73
C ASP A 14 21.51 0.58 18.51
N PRO A 15 21.78 -0.11 17.39
CA PRO A 15 20.84 -0.19 16.27
C PRO A 15 19.59 -1.02 16.61
N SER A 16 19.57 -1.68 17.78
CA SER A 16 18.37 -2.24 18.37
C SER A 16 17.80 -1.26 19.39
N GLY A 17 16.95 -0.34 18.92
CA GLY A 17 15.98 0.34 19.78
C GLY A 17 14.95 -0.68 20.30
N ALA A 18 15.40 -1.66 21.07
CA ALA A 18 14.56 -2.62 21.76
C ALA A 18 14.00 -1.93 23.01
N ASN A 19 12.87 -1.26 22.86
CA ASN A 19 11.96 -1.06 23.98
C ASN A 19 11.33 -2.40 24.32
N ASP A 20 11.33 -2.71 25.60
CA ASP A 20 10.89 -3.97 26.19
C ASP A 20 9.45 -4.38 25.76
N ALA A 21 9.28 -5.68 25.53
CA ALA A 21 8.15 -6.41 24.94
C ALA A 21 6.71 -5.90 25.20
N GLU A 22 6.00 -5.55 24.12
CA GLU A 22 4.69 -6.07 23.66
C GLU A 22 4.07 -5.10 22.61
N ASP A 23 4.58 -5.09 21.38
CA ASP A 23 3.86 -4.56 20.20
C ASP A 23 4.57 -4.92 18.88
N THR A 24 5.15 -6.12 18.83
CA THR A 24 5.78 -6.60 17.60
C THR A 24 4.67 -7.02 16.65
N LEU A 25 4.60 -6.41 15.46
CA LEU A 25 3.71 -6.79 14.38
C LEU A 25 3.73 -8.33 14.18
N ARG A 26 2.67 -9.02 14.64
CA ARG A 26 2.50 -10.47 14.45
C ARG A 26 1.75 -10.68 13.15
N LEU A 27 2.48 -10.91 12.06
CA LEU A 27 1.91 -11.03 10.72
C LEU A 27 0.82 -12.11 10.64
N ALA A 28 1.03 -13.26 11.30
CA ALA A 28 0.06 -14.36 11.32
C ALA A 28 -1.31 -14.01 11.95
N ASP A 29 -1.41 -12.89 12.69
CA ASP A 29 -2.66 -12.40 13.28
C ASP A 29 -3.23 -11.18 12.50
N ALA A 30 -2.50 -10.70 11.49
CA ALA A 30 -2.83 -9.49 10.74
C ALA A 30 -3.66 -9.79 9.48
N ILE A 31 -4.50 -8.82 9.10
CA ILE A 31 -5.26 -8.84 7.84
C ILE A 31 -4.65 -7.79 6.90
N LEU A 32 -4.31 -8.15 5.67
CA LEU A 32 -3.90 -7.21 4.63
C LEU A 32 -5.12 -6.79 3.82
N VAL A 33 -5.32 -5.49 3.61
CA VAL A 33 -6.37 -4.93 2.75
C VAL A 33 -5.73 -4.06 1.67
N VAL A 34 -5.97 -4.39 0.40
CA VAL A 34 -5.45 -3.63 -0.74
C VAL A 34 -6.56 -3.29 -1.74
N ALA A 35 -6.33 -2.23 -2.52
CA ALA A 35 -7.27 -1.69 -3.48
C ALA A 35 -7.40 -2.61 -4.70
N HIS A 36 -6.30 -2.93 -5.37
CA HIS A 36 -6.34 -3.66 -6.65
C HIS A 36 -5.52 -4.95 -6.60
N PRO A 37 -5.89 -5.94 -7.43
CA PRO A 37 -5.03 -7.07 -7.74
C PRO A 37 -3.71 -6.59 -8.30
N ASP A 38 -2.61 -7.06 -7.69
CA ASP A 38 -1.19 -6.70 -7.84
C ASP A 38 -0.65 -5.78 -6.72
N ASP A 39 -1.49 -5.00 -6.04
CA ASP A 39 -1.05 -4.13 -4.95
C ASP A 39 -0.47 -4.92 -3.76
N GLU A 40 -1.00 -6.12 -3.49
CA GLU A 40 -0.54 -6.99 -2.39
C GLU A 40 0.90 -7.46 -2.57
N ILE A 41 1.39 -7.54 -3.81
CA ILE A 41 2.78 -7.87 -4.08
C ILE A 41 3.64 -6.66 -4.40
N LEU A 42 3.06 -5.58 -4.91
CA LEU A 42 3.80 -4.36 -5.21
C LEU A 42 4.28 -3.67 -3.93
N TRP A 43 3.43 -3.63 -2.90
CA TRP A 43 3.68 -2.82 -1.71
C TRP A 43 3.85 -3.63 -0.41
N PHE A 44 3.55 -4.93 -0.45
CA PHE A 44 3.48 -5.80 0.73
C PHE A 44 4.15 -7.16 0.52
N SER A 45 5.08 -7.28 -0.43
CA SER A 45 5.72 -8.56 -0.75
C SER A 45 6.41 -9.22 0.45
N SER A 46 6.96 -8.44 1.38
CA SER A 46 7.63 -8.94 2.58
C SER A 46 6.69 -9.54 3.62
N VAL A 47 5.37 -9.33 3.48
CA VAL A 47 4.37 -9.74 4.50
C VAL A 47 3.23 -10.56 3.94
N VAL A 48 2.91 -10.46 2.64
CA VAL A 48 1.70 -11.04 2.03
C VAL A 48 1.59 -12.56 2.21
N GLY A 49 2.72 -13.27 2.26
CA GLY A 49 2.75 -14.72 2.50
C GLY A 49 2.60 -15.15 3.96
N GLU A 50 2.59 -14.19 4.90
CA GLU A 50 2.57 -14.47 6.35
C GLU A 50 1.30 -13.95 7.05
N VAL A 51 0.49 -13.13 6.37
CA VAL A 51 -0.76 -12.61 6.93
C VAL A 51 -1.85 -13.67 7.02
N SER A 52 -2.74 -13.52 8.01
CA SER A 52 -3.88 -14.44 8.20
C SER A 52 -4.87 -14.40 7.05
N LYS A 53 -4.99 -13.24 6.39
CA LYS A 53 -5.95 -12.97 5.32
C LYS A 53 -5.47 -11.81 4.46
N VAL A 54 -5.68 -11.91 3.15
CA VAL A 54 -5.52 -10.82 2.18
C VAL A 54 -6.89 -10.52 1.58
N ILE A 55 -7.31 -9.26 1.64
CA ILE A 55 -8.55 -8.76 1.09
C ILE A 55 -8.20 -7.80 -0.05
N VAL A 56 -8.59 -8.15 -1.27
CA VAL A 56 -8.45 -7.31 -2.45
C VAL A 56 -9.81 -6.74 -2.83
N VAL A 57 -9.92 -5.42 -2.88
CA VAL A 57 -11.21 -4.73 -2.94
C VAL A 57 -11.81 -4.71 -4.34
N TYR A 58 -11.08 -4.16 -5.30
CA TYR A 58 -11.58 -3.85 -6.64
C TYR A 58 -11.20 -4.93 -7.63
N SER A 59 -12.12 -5.35 -8.50
CA SER A 59 -11.82 -6.26 -9.62
C SER A 59 -11.96 -5.55 -10.96
N GLU A 60 -13.08 -4.86 -11.16
CA GLU A 60 -13.40 -4.26 -12.45
C GLU A 60 -12.84 -2.85 -12.58
N ASN A 61 -12.14 -2.60 -13.69
CA ASN A 61 -11.80 -1.26 -14.14
C ASN A 61 -12.69 -0.85 -15.32
N PRO A 62 -13.58 0.14 -15.17
CA PRO A 62 -14.45 0.57 -16.26
C PRO A 62 -13.72 1.14 -17.49
N ASN A 63 -12.41 1.40 -17.42
CA ASN A 63 -11.58 1.82 -18.56
C ASN A 63 -10.95 0.63 -19.31
N ASP A 64 -10.98 -0.58 -18.74
CA ASP A 64 -10.46 -1.80 -19.37
C ASP A 64 -11.49 -2.95 -19.28
N PRO A 65 -12.48 -2.98 -20.20
CA PRO A 65 -13.49 -4.02 -20.23
C PRO A 65 -12.86 -5.42 -20.38
N GLY A 66 -13.17 -6.31 -19.44
CA GLY A 66 -12.64 -7.67 -19.38
C GLY A 66 -11.50 -7.86 -18.39
N LEU A 67 -10.92 -6.78 -17.84
CA LEU A 67 -9.89 -6.89 -16.80
C LEU A 67 -10.42 -7.61 -15.55
N GLY A 68 -11.67 -7.33 -15.15
CA GLY A 68 -12.31 -8.00 -14.00
C GLY A 68 -12.39 -9.52 -14.19
N GLN A 69 -12.84 -9.99 -15.35
CA GLN A 69 -12.90 -11.43 -15.64
C GLN A 69 -11.51 -12.09 -15.54
N LYS A 70 -10.46 -11.45 -16.07
CA LYS A 70 -9.09 -11.98 -15.98
C LYS A 70 -8.59 -12.05 -14.53
N ARG A 71 -8.96 -11.06 -13.71
CA ARG A 71 -8.65 -11.03 -12.28
C ARG A 71 -9.41 -12.14 -11.56
N ASP A 72 -10.69 -12.36 -11.86
CA ASP A 72 -11.47 -13.45 -11.30
C ASP A 72 -10.88 -14.83 -11.67
N GLU A 73 -10.47 -15.01 -12.93
CA GLU A 73 -9.79 -16.23 -13.40
C GLU A 73 -8.44 -16.45 -12.70
N LEU A 74 -7.66 -15.37 -12.49
CA LEU A 74 -6.42 -15.43 -11.73
C LEU A 74 -6.67 -15.80 -10.25
N PHE A 75 -7.66 -15.17 -9.60
CA PHE A 75 -7.98 -15.44 -8.19
C PHE A 75 -8.50 -16.86 -7.96
N ALA A 76 -9.15 -17.45 -8.96
CA ALA A 76 -9.52 -18.88 -8.93
C ALA A 76 -8.30 -19.84 -8.94
N ALA A 77 -7.13 -19.36 -9.39
CA ALA A 77 -5.88 -20.12 -9.47
C ALA A 77 -4.77 -19.54 -8.58
N TYR A 78 -5.09 -18.59 -7.70
CA TYR A 78 -4.10 -17.84 -6.93
C TYR A 78 -3.50 -18.73 -5.83
N PRO A 79 -2.16 -18.72 -5.66
CA PRO A 79 -1.49 -19.69 -4.80
C PRO A 79 -1.58 -19.37 -3.30
N LEU A 80 -2.09 -18.19 -2.93
CA LEU A 80 -2.30 -17.82 -1.53
C LEU A 80 -3.76 -18.07 -1.15
N ASP A 81 -4.02 -19.18 -0.47
CA ASP A 81 -5.36 -19.55 0.01
C ASP A 81 -5.97 -18.53 0.99
N THR A 82 -5.14 -17.64 1.56
CA THR A 82 -5.54 -16.55 2.44
C THR A 82 -6.09 -15.34 1.68
N ALA A 83 -5.94 -15.29 0.35
CA ALA A 83 -6.34 -14.15 -0.47
C ALA A 83 -7.76 -14.30 -1.05
N GLU A 84 -8.55 -13.24 -0.89
CA GLU A 84 -9.89 -13.13 -1.48
C GLU A 84 -10.04 -11.84 -2.28
N LEU A 85 -10.80 -11.93 -3.37
CA LEU A 85 -11.20 -10.79 -4.18
C LEU A 85 -12.68 -10.47 -3.88
N ILE A 86 -12.94 -9.28 -3.32
CA ILE A 86 -14.32 -8.80 -3.06
C ILE A 86 -15.04 -8.46 -4.36
N GLY A 87 -14.30 -7.87 -5.32
CA GLY A 87 -14.82 -7.60 -6.66
C GLY A 87 -15.71 -6.37 -6.78
N LEU A 88 -15.40 -5.29 -6.06
CA LEU A 88 -16.03 -4.00 -6.34
C LEU A 88 -15.57 -3.43 -7.70
N ALA A 89 -16.43 -2.64 -8.33
CA ALA A 89 -16.05 -1.88 -9.52
C ALA A 89 -15.38 -0.56 -9.13
N GLU A 90 -14.25 -0.25 -9.76
CA GLU A 90 -13.58 1.04 -9.66
C GLU A 90 -14.47 2.16 -10.24
N CYS A 91 -14.23 3.41 -9.85
CA CYS A 91 -15.02 4.55 -10.33
C CYS A 91 -14.27 5.47 -11.30
N ARG A 92 -13.16 5.01 -11.89
CA ARG A 92 -12.27 5.81 -12.75
C ARG A 92 -11.67 7.03 -12.01
N SER A 93 -11.34 6.87 -10.73
CA SER A 93 -10.75 7.93 -9.90
C SER A 93 -9.29 8.21 -10.23
N PHE A 94 -8.60 7.28 -10.90
CA PHE A 94 -7.17 7.39 -11.16
C PHE A 94 -6.80 8.70 -11.86
N ASN A 95 -5.88 9.45 -11.25
CA ASN A 95 -5.35 10.70 -11.78
C ASN A 95 -6.40 11.81 -11.93
N THR A 96 -7.36 11.81 -11.01
CA THR A 96 -8.37 12.85 -10.94
C THR A 96 -8.23 13.77 -9.73
N ALA A 97 -7.43 13.44 -8.71
CA ALA A 97 -7.13 14.39 -7.63
C ALA A 97 -6.12 15.46 -8.07
N GLY A 98 -6.11 16.58 -7.36
CA GLY A 98 -5.29 17.77 -7.67
C GLY A 98 -3.80 17.65 -7.37
N TRP A 99 -3.13 16.59 -7.83
CA TRP A 99 -1.71 16.34 -7.57
C TRP A 99 -0.78 17.45 -8.12
N PRO A 100 0.33 17.77 -7.44
CA PRO A 100 0.79 17.21 -6.15
C PRO A 100 0.04 17.79 -4.92
N ASN A 101 -0.82 18.80 -5.12
CA ASN A 101 -1.56 19.50 -4.07
C ASN A 101 -2.90 18.82 -3.71
N ALA A 102 -2.97 17.49 -3.75
CA ALA A 102 -4.19 16.76 -3.45
C ALA A 102 -4.74 17.13 -2.05
N ARG A 103 -6.07 17.20 -1.94
CA ARG A 103 -6.77 17.56 -0.71
C ARG A 103 -7.53 16.36 -0.19
N ARG A 104 -7.42 16.10 1.11
CA ARG A 104 -8.17 15.04 1.78
C ARG A 104 -9.65 15.41 1.89
N SER A 105 -10.49 14.37 1.91
CA SER A 105 -11.92 14.44 2.20
C SER A 105 -12.28 13.32 3.20
N ALA A 106 -13.54 13.29 3.65
CA ALA A 106 -14.01 12.22 4.54
C ALA A 106 -14.06 10.82 3.88
N TYR A 107 -13.87 10.74 2.56
CA TYR A 107 -13.96 9.50 1.77
C TYR A 107 -12.66 9.22 0.98
N GLY A 108 -11.54 9.82 1.42
CA GLY A 108 -10.24 9.72 0.77
C GLY A 108 -9.77 11.09 0.27
N LEU A 109 -9.90 11.35 -1.04
CA LEU A 109 -9.47 12.61 -1.68
C LEU A 109 -10.64 13.42 -2.26
N GLU A 110 -10.43 14.73 -2.42
CA GLU A 110 -11.23 15.57 -3.32
C GLU A 110 -10.80 15.33 -4.78
N LEU A 111 -11.76 14.94 -5.63
CA LEU A 111 -11.50 14.73 -7.06
C LEU A 111 -11.84 15.97 -7.91
N ILE A 112 -10.97 16.30 -8.84
CA ILE A 112 -11.14 17.25 -9.94
C ILE A 112 -11.66 16.47 -11.17
N ALA A 113 -12.89 15.98 -11.06
CA ALA A 113 -13.54 15.12 -12.06
C ALA A 113 -15.00 15.54 -12.31
N PRO A 114 -15.65 15.04 -13.39
CA PRO A 114 -17.10 15.16 -13.56
C PRO A 114 -17.87 14.67 -12.33
N LEU A 115 -19.05 15.26 -12.08
CA LEU A 115 -19.89 14.92 -10.93
C LEU A 115 -20.18 13.41 -10.84
N THR A 116 -20.42 12.75 -11.98
CA THR A 116 -20.66 11.30 -12.03
C THR A 116 -19.52 10.47 -11.46
N VAL A 117 -18.26 10.87 -11.70
CA VAL A 117 -17.08 10.20 -11.13
C VAL A 117 -16.93 10.51 -9.65
N ARG A 118 -17.18 11.76 -9.25
CA ARG A 118 -17.13 12.20 -7.85
C ARG A 118 -18.17 11.49 -6.98
N ASP A 119 -19.39 11.34 -7.49
CA ASP A 119 -20.49 10.66 -6.80
C ASP A 119 -20.23 9.16 -6.73
N ALA A 120 -19.75 8.54 -7.82
CA ALA A 120 -19.35 7.14 -7.82
C ALA A 120 -18.20 6.85 -6.83
N TYR A 121 -17.20 7.73 -6.74
CA TYR A 121 -16.11 7.61 -5.76
C TYR A 121 -16.63 7.70 -4.32
N ARG A 122 -17.54 8.63 -4.03
CA ARG A 122 -18.18 8.69 -2.70
C ARG A 122 -19.00 7.43 -2.40
N HIS A 123 -19.76 6.94 -3.37
CA HIS A 123 -20.55 5.74 -3.20
C HIS A 123 -19.68 4.49 -2.98
N ASN A 124 -18.54 4.40 -3.67
CA ASN A 124 -17.54 3.35 -3.43
C ASN A 124 -17.03 3.39 -1.99
N TYR A 125 -16.74 4.57 -1.44
CA TYR A 125 -16.39 4.69 -0.02
C TYR A 125 -17.50 4.18 0.92
N GLU A 126 -18.77 4.52 0.69
CA GLU A 126 -19.87 4.03 1.54
C GLU A 126 -19.98 2.51 1.53
N ARG A 127 -19.81 1.89 0.36
CA ARG A 127 -19.77 0.43 0.20
C ARG A 127 -18.55 -0.17 0.88
N LEU A 128 -17.37 0.42 0.67
CA LEU A 128 -16.12 0.02 1.31
C LEU A 128 -16.21 0.07 2.83
N ALA A 129 -16.66 1.18 3.38
CA ALA A 129 -16.81 1.36 4.82
C ALA A 129 -17.75 0.31 5.41
N THR A 130 -18.85 0.00 4.73
CA THR A 130 -19.78 -1.06 5.18
C THR A 130 -19.15 -2.44 5.14
N LEU A 131 -18.45 -2.79 4.05
CA LEU A 131 -17.82 -4.10 3.89
C LEU A 131 -16.67 -4.31 4.86
N LEU A 132 -15.79 -3.32 5.00
CA LEU A 132 -14.61 -3.39 5.86
C LEU A 132 -14.97 -3.27 7.35
N ASP A 133 -16.04 -2.57 7.71
CA ASP A 133 -16.57 -2.57 9.07
C ASP A 133 -16.88 -3.98 9.56
N GLU A 134 -17.55 -4.79 8.74
CA GLU A 134 -17.88 -6.17 9.08
C GLU A 134 -16.66 -7.09 8.99
N ALA A 135 -15.86 -6.96 7.92
CA ALA A 135 -14.71 -7.84 7.68
C ALA A 135 -13.61 -7.67 8.74
N LEU A 136 -13.46 -6.48 9.32
CA LEU A 136 -12.37 -6.13 10.23
C LEU A 136 -12.80 -6.06 11.70
N LYS A 137 -14.07 -6.35 12.04
CA LYS A 137 -14.62 -6.17 13.41
C LYS A 137 -13.87 -6.89 14.53
N ASN A 138 -13.18 -7.99 14.20
CA ASN A 138 -12.42 -8.80 15.15
C ASN A 138 -10.90 -8.71 14.91
N ALA A 139 -10.46 -7.86 13.98
CA ALA A 139 -9.04 -7.69 13.69
C ALA A 139 -8.32 -7.11 14.91
N GLN A 140 -7.06 -7.51 15.09
CA GLN A 140 -6.16 -6.85 16.04
C GLN A 140 -5.19 -5.94 15.30
N VAL A 141 -4.78 -6.37 14.10
CA VAL A 141 -3.85 -5.64 13.24
C VAL A 141 -4.34 -5.70 11.80
N VAL A 142 -4.30 -4.56 11.12
CA VAL A 142 -4.62 -4.43 9.71
C VAL A 142 -3.46 -3.75 9.00
N LEU A 143 -2.97 -4.37 7.93
CA LEU A 143 -2.08 -3.73 6.97
C LEU A 143 -2.91 -3.16 5.81
N THR A 144 -2.63 -1.94 5.39
CA THR A 144 -3.32 -1.32 4.25
C THR A 144 -2.44 -0.26 3.60
N HIS A 145 -2.88 0.26 2.45
CA HIS A 145 -2.23 1.38 1.77
C HIS A 145 -1.92 2.58 2.67
N SER A 146 -0.90 3.33 2.28
CA SER A 146 -0.53 4.55 3.00
C SER A 146 -1.58 5.66 2.89
N PRO A 147 -1.64 6.58 3.87
CA PRO A 147 -2.58 7.70 3.86
C PRO A 147 -2.44 8.67 2.66
N TRP A 148 -1.35 8.56 1.90
CA TRP A 148 -1.07 9.33 0.69
C TRP A 148 -1.16 8.51 -0.59
N GLY A 149 -1.63 7.26 -0.51
CA GLY A 149 -1.93 6.40 -1.64
C GLY A 149 -0.69 5.87 -2.35
N ASP A 150 0.37 5.63 -1.59
CA ASP A 150 1.65 5.07 -2.01
C ASP A 150 2.29 5.90 -3.12
N TYR A 151 2.09 5.51 -4.37
CA TYR A 151 2.53 6.26 -5.53
C TYR A 151 1.59 7.42 -5.94
N GLY A 152 0.56 7.70 -5.15
CA GLY A 152 -0.42 8.76 -5.36
C GLY A 152 -1.66 8.29 -6.11
N HIS A 153 -2.29 7.20 -5.65
CA HIS A 153 -3.51 6.67 -6.21
C HIS A 153 -4.74 6.99 -5.35
N GLU A 154 -5.79 7.50 -5.98
CA GLU A 154 -7.03 7.93 -5.32
C GLU A 154 -7.75 6.77 -4.60
N ASP A 155 -7.82 5.59 -5.21
CA ASP A 155 -8.46 4.42 -4.59
C ASP A 155 -7.67 3.86 -3.40
N HIS A 156 -6.34 4.00 -3.40
CA HIS A 156 -5.51 3.57 -2.27
C HIS A 156 -5.80 4.43 -1.03
N VAL A 157 -5.89 5.75 -1.23
CA VAL A 157 -6.28 6.68 -0.15
C VAL A 157 -7.72 6.41 0.32
N GLN A 158 -8.62 6.01 -0.57
CA GLN A 158 -9.99 5.67 -0.20
C GLN A 158 -10.06 4.38 0.63
N VAL A 159 -9.32 3.34 0.24
CA VAL A 159 -9.23 2.10 1.02
C VAL A 159 -8.65 2.37 2.40
N TYR A 160 -7.55 3.12 2.49
CA TYR A 160 -7.01 3.57 3.77
C TYR A 160 -8.07 4.30 4.62
N ALA A 161 -8.82 5.25 4.04
CA ALA A 161 -9.85 6.00 4.75
C ALA A 161 -10.98 5.09 5.30
N ALA A 162 -11.39 4.08 4.53
CA ALA A 162 -12.40 3.12 4.98
C ALA A 162 -11.87 2.18 6.08
N VAL A 163 -10.62 1.74 5.99
CA VAL A 163 -9.94 0.97 7.05
C VAL A 163 -9.82 1.81 8.33
N ALA A 164 -9.39 3.08 8.22
CA ALA A 164 -9.32 4.01 9.36
C ALA A 164 -10.69 4.26 10.01
N ALA A 165 -11.76 4.36 9.23
CA ALA A 165 -13.12 4.47 9.77
C ALA A 165 -13.52 3.22 10.57
N ALA A 166 -13.19 2.01 10.10
CA ALA A 166 -13.40 0.77 10.84
C ALA A 166 -12.50 0.69 12.09
N GLN A 167 -11.27 1.19 12.00
CA GLN A 167 -10.32 1.25 13.11
C GLN A 167 -10.86 2.07 14.28
N HIS A 168 -11.42 3.25 14.01
CA HIS A 168 -12.03 4.09 15.05
C HIS A 168 -13.19 3.39 15.79
N LYS A 169 -13.84 2.41 15.16
CA LYS A 169 -14.95 1.65 15.75
C LYS A 169 -14.48 0.42 16.54
N HIS A 170 -13.46 -0.28 16.04
CA HIS A 170 -13.07 -1.61 16.55
C HIS A 170 -11.72 -1.61 17.30
N GLY A 171 -10.91 -0.56 17.17
CA GLY A 171 -9.71 -0.35 17.96
C GLY A 171 -8.46 -1.12 17.54
N PHE A 172 -8.43 -1.72 16.34
CA PHE A 172 -7.25 -2.42 15.82
C PHE A 172 -6.11 -1.46 15.45
N GLN A 173 -4.89 -1.98 15.34
CA GLN A 173 -3.75 -1.23 14.81
C GLN A 173 -3.77 -1.19 13.29
N ILE A 174 -3.43 -0.04 12.70
CA ILE A 174 -3.17 0.07 11.26
C ILE A 174 -1.67 0.15 11.04
N TRP A 175 -1.16 -0.67 10.12
CA TRP A 175 0.18 -0.54 9.57
C TRP A 175 0.09 -0.23 8.08
N TYR A 176 0.94 0.65 7.57
CA TYR A 176 0.97 0.99 6.15
C TYR A 176 2.40 1.06 5.61
N PRO A 177 2.61 0.81 4.31
CA PRO A 177 3.94 0.72 3.76
C PRO A 177 4.53 2.12 3.50
N GLY A 178 5.86 2.19 3.51
CA GLY A 178 6.63 3.41 3.31
C GLY A 178 6.79 3.84 1.86
N TYR A 179 6.00 3.32 0.92
CA TYR A 179 6.09 3.71 -0.49
C TYR A 179 5.59 5.13 -0.70
N VAL A 180 6.36 5.92 -1.45
CA VAL A 180 5.99 7.30 -1.83
C VAL A 180 6.50 7.58 -3.23
N SER A 181 5.78 8.38 -4.03
CA SER A 181 6.27 8.87 -5.31
C SER A 181 6.46 10.39 -5.30
N ASP A 182 7.06 10.92 -6.36
CA ASP A 182 7.11 12.36 -6.60
C ASP A 182 5.72 13.01 -6.71
N ARG A 183 4.69 12.22 -7.04
CA ARG A 183 3.28 12.65 -7.08
C ARG A 183 2.67 12.76 -5.67
N SER A 184 2.89 11.78 -4.81
CA SER A 184 2.29 11.72 -3.45
C SER A 184 3.12 12.40 -2.36
N TRP A 185 4.37 12.78 -2.67
CA TRP A 185 5.32 13.36 -1.72
C TRP A 185 4.74 14.48 -0.85
N GLN A 186 4.06 15.45 -1.45
CA GLN A 186 3.50 16.59 -0.70
C GLN A 186 2.37 16.18 0.24
N LEU A 187 1.59 15.15 -0.13
CA LEU A 187 0.55 14.61 0.75
C LEU A 187 1.16 13.79 1.89
N MET A 188 2.19 13.00 1.60
CA MET A 188 2.98 12.29 2.62
C MET A 188 3.54 13.27 3.65
N GLN A 189 4.23 14.35 3.21
CA GLN A 189 4.80 15.37 4.10
C GLN A 189 3.77 16.01 5.05
N LYS A 190 2.52 16.17 4.60
CA LYS A 190 1.41 16.68 5.44
C LYS A 190 0.88 15.65 6.43
N SER A 191 1.08 14.36 6.14
CA SER A 191 0.56 13.23 6.92
C SER A 191 1.52 12.81 8.02
N VAL A 192 2.82 13.02 7.83
CA VAL A 192 3.89 12.60 8.75
C VAL A 192 4.34 13.75 9.67
N LEU A 193 3.49 14.75 9.89
CA LEU A 193 3.79 15.88 10.77
C LEU A 193 3.74 15.45 12.25
N GLY A 194 4.77 14.71 12.66
CA GLY A 194 5.00 14.18 14.00
C GLY A 194 6.40 13.59 14.07
N PHE A 195 7.13 13.79 15.17
CA PHE A 195 8.59 13.60 15.18
C PHE A 195 9.05 12.19 15.58
N SER A 196 8.12 11.29 15.91
CA SER A 196 8.39 9.89 16.25
C SER A 196 7.36 9.00 15.58
N HIS A 197 7.83 8.07 14.76
CA HIS A 197 6.97 7.04 14.15
C HIS A 197 7.51 5.68 14.56
N THR A 198 6.61 4.81 15.02
CA THR A 198 6.93 3.39 15.18
C THR A 198 6.92 2.76 13.78
N TYR A 199 8.01 2.11 13.42
CA TYR A 199 8.12 1.42 12.14
C TYR A 199 8.90 0.12 12.28
N THR A 200 8.70 -0.76 11.31
CA THR A 200 9.49 -1.98 11.13
C THR A 200 9.95 -2.08 9.69
N THR A 201 11.12 -2.68 9.47
CA THR A 201 11.68 -2.90 8.13
C THR A 201 11.94 -4.38 7.94
N MET A 202 11.45 -4.92 6.83
CA MET A 202 11.50 -6.34 6.51
C MET A 202 12.14 -6.56 5.15
N ASN A 203 12.74 -7.74 4.94
CA ASN A 203 13.25 -8.11 3.63
C ASN A 203 12.09 -8.35 2.67
N THR A 204 12.13 -7.69 1.51
CA THR A 204 11.22 -7.96 0.41
C THR A 204 11.32 -9.44 0.00
N ASN A 205 10.19 -10.14 -0.09
CA ASN A 205 10.19 -11.50 -0.61
C ASN A 205 10.22 -11.47 -2.14
N LEU A 206 11.41 -11.24 -2.70
CA LEU A 206 11.60 -11.06 -4.14
C LEU A 206 11.13 -12.28 -4.94
N THR A 207 11.35 -13.49 -4.44
CA THR A 207 10.89 -14.72 -5.12
C THR A 207 9.38 -14.71 -5.26
N LEU A 208 8.65 -14.54 -4.16
CA LEU A 208 7.20 -14.48 -4.16
C LEU A 208 6.66 -13.34 -5.04
N ALA A 209 7.27 -12.15 -4.94
CA ALA A 209 6.88 -10.99 -5.74
C ALA A 209 7.02 -11.24 -7.25
N TYR A 210 8.15 -11.80 -7.69
CA TYR A 210 8.37 -12.09 -9.11
C TYR A 210 7.49 -13.25 -9.61
N ASP A 211 7.27 -14.30 -8.81
CA ASP A 211 6.43 -15.43 -9.18
C ASP A 211 4.96 -14.99 -9.36
N LEU A 212 4.43 -14.22 -8.41
CA LEU A 212 3.07 -13.69 -8.50
C LEU A 212 2.94 -12.64 -9.62
N ALA A 213 3.93 -11.76 -9.82
CA ALA A 213 3.93 -10.83 -10.94
C ALA A 213 3.96 -11.57 -12.30
N ALA A 214 4.65 -12.71 -12.40
CA ALA A 214 4.60 -13.55 -13.59
C ALA A 214 3.19 -14.13 -13.80
N LEU A 215 2.54 -14.61 -12.74
CA LEU A 215 1.17 -15.10 -12.78
C LEU A 215 0.18 -14.02 -13.28
N TYR A 216 0.26 -12.80 -12.74
CA TYR A 216 -0.55 -11.65 -13.22
C TYR A 216 -0.33 -11.37 -14.71
N ARG A 217 0.89 -11.49 -15.21
CA ARG A 217 1.19 -11.32 -16.64
C ARG A 217 0.67 -12.46 -17.49
N ASP A 218 0.70 -13.70 -16.99
CA ASP A 218 0.18 -14.88 -17.70
C ASP A 218 -1.34 -14.82 -17.86
N TYR A 219 -2.05 -14.27 -16.87
CA TYR A 219 -3.48 -13.97 -16.95
C TYR A 219 -3.81 -12.62 -17.61
N ASP A 220 -2.81 -11.88 -18.12
CA ASP A 220 -2.99 -10.62 -18.87
C ASP A 220 -3.73 -9.54 -18.05
N CYS A 221 -3.46 -9.49 -16.73
CA CYS A 221 -4.06 -8.57 -15.77
C CYS A 221 -3.05 -7.85 -14.85
N TRP A 222 -1.75 -7.96 -15.12
CA TRP A 222 -0.71 -7.11 -14.53
C TRP A 222 -0.90 -5.64 -14.93
N THR A 223 -1.01 -4.73 -13.97
CA THR A 223 -1.29 -3.30 -14.26
C THR A 223 -0.12 -2.36 -14.03
N TRP A 224 1.01 -2.89 -13.55
CA TRP A 224 2.20 -2.12 -13.21
C TRP A 224 3.28 -2.13 -14.31
N TYR A 225 4.38 -1.41 -14.08
CA TYR A 225 5.48 -1.33 -15.03
C TYR A 225 6.24 -2.66 -15.16
N ASP A 226 6.51 -3.09 -16.39
CA ASP A 226 7.26 -4.34 -16.67
C ASP A 226 8.73 -4.27 -16.20
N ASP A 227 9.30 -3.07 -16.14
CA ASP A 227 10.66 -2.80 -15.68
C ASP A 227 10.72 -2.39 -14.20
N TYR A 228 9.64 -2.61 -13.44
CA TYR A 228 9.63 -2.37 -12.02
C TYR A 228 10.63 -3.29 -11.30
N VAL A 229 11.44 -2.68 -10.44
CA VAL A 229 12.40 -3.38 -9.58
C VAL A 229 11.99 -3.11 -8.14
N TRP A 230 11.61 -4.17 -7.43
CA TRP A 230 11.31 -4.07 -6.01
C TRP A 230 12.55 -3.61 -5.22
N PRO A 231 12.36 -2.80 -4.16
CA PRO A 231 13.43 -2.55 -3.20
C PRO A 231 13.85 -3.87 -2.53
N THR A 232 15.01 -3.88 -1.88
CA THR A 232 15.45 -5.06 -1.10
C THR A 232 14.75 -5.16 0.26
N HIS A 233 14.20 -4.05 0.73
CA HIS A 233 13.49 -3.96 1.99
C HIS A 233 12.23 -3.11 1.85
N GLU A 234 11.20 -3.48 2.59
CA GLU A 234 9.96 -2.73 2.75
C GLU A 234 9.86 -2.25 4.21
N THR A 235 9.51 -0.97 4.38
CA THR A 235 9.25 -0.39 5.71
C THR A 235 7.76 -0.23 5.91
N PHE A 236 7.26 -0.58 7.08
CA PHE A 236 5.87 -0.37 7.49
C PHE A 236 5.83 0.52 8.72
N PHE A 237 4.91 1.49 8.71
CA PHE A 237 4.70 2.44 9.79
C PHE A 237 3.39 2.12 10.50
N LEU A 238 3.42 2.17 11.82
CA LEU A 238 2.23 2.13 12.66
C LEU A 238 1.51 3.48 12.58
N ASP A 239 0.21 3.45 12.33
CA ASP A 239 -0.63 4.63 12.33
C ASP A 239 -0.85 5.14 13.76
N SER A 240 -0.46 6.38 14.03
CA SER A 240 -0.46 6.97 15.37
C SER A 240 -1.81 7.52 15.81
N ASP A 241 -2.86 7.47 14.97
CA ASP A 241 -4.18 8.05 15.30
C ASP A 241 -4.88 7.38 16.50
N LEU A 242 -4.51 6.14 16.87
CA LEU A 242 -4.95 5.49 18.13
C LEU A 242 -3.85 5.32 19.17
N VAL A 243 -2.58 5.35 18.76
CA VAL A 243 -1.45 5.23 19.68
C VAL A 243 -1.25 6.60 20.29
N SER A 244 -1.96 6.82 21.39
CA SER A 244 -1.89 7.97 22.30
C SER A 244 -0.63 8.79 22.08
N ALA A 245 -0.82 10.07 21.74
CA ALA A 245 0.23 11.08 21.63
C ALA A 245 1.00 11.14 22.96
N THR A 246 1.91 10.20 23.14
CA THR A 246 2.95 10.27 24.13
C THR A 246 3.70 11.52 23.76
N THR A 247 3.77 12.43 24.73
CA THR A 247 4.43 13.73 24.68
C THR A 247 5.94 13.54 24.50
N SER A 248 6.33 12.93 23.39
CA SER A 248 7.70 12.76 22.96
C SER A 248 8.15 14.12 22.47
N THR A 249 8.97 14.77 23.29
CA THR A 249 9.64 16.05 23.01
C THR A 249 10.85 15.87 22.09
N THR A 250 11.01 14.68 21.51
CA THR A 250 12.14 14.33 20.64
C THR A 250 11.98 15.09 19.32
N VAL A 251 12.95 15.96 19.02
CA VAL A 251 13.01 16.72 17.76
C VAL A 251 13.95 16.00 16.81
N GLY A 252 13.46 15.67 15.61
CA GLY A 252 14.21 14.97 14.58
C GLY A 252 14.06 13.44 14.70
N GLY A 253 13.64 12.81 13.61
CA GLY A 253 13.46 11.37 13.51
C GLY A 253 13.63 10.91 12.07
N ASN A 254 14.09 9.67 11.88
CA ASN A 254 14.19 9.06 10.56
C ASN A 254 12.81 8.59 10.11
N PHE A 255 12.45 8.91 8.86
CA PHE A 255 11.25 8.39 8.20
C PHE A 255 11.67 7.66 6.92
N PRO A 256 12.12 6.38 7.03
CA PRO A 256 12.68 5.65 5.90
C PRO A 256 11.57 5.23 4.93
N VAL A 257 11.64 5.72 3.69
CA VAL A 257 10.62 5.51 2.65
C VAL A 257 11.19 4.86 1.40
N ASN A 258 10.36 4.06 0.74
CA ASN A 258 10.63 3.49 -0.58
C ASN A 258 10.17 4.48 -1.66
N VAL A 259 11.11 5.23 -2.24
CA VAL A 259 10.79 6.31 -3.18
C VAL A 259 10.70 5.81 -4.62
N LEU A 260 9.52 6.01 -5.22
CA LEU A 260 9.22 5.77 -6.63
C LEU A 260 9.40 7.06 -7.44
N ARG A 261 10.00 6.95 -8.63
CA ARG A 261 10.12 8.08 -9.57
C ARG A 261 9.23 7.83 -10.78
N LEU A 262 8.00 8.33 -10.74
CA LEU A 262 7.02 8.12 -11.81
C LEU A 262 6.84 9.35 -12.70
N GLY A 263 7.24 10.53 -12.21
CA GLY A 263 6.95 11.80 -12.84
C GLY A 263 5.58 12.33 -12.40
N LEU A 264 5.45 13.65 -12.28
CA LEU A 264 4.19 14.34 -11.92
C LEU A 264 3.03 14.06 -12.90
N ARG A 265 3.32 13.45 -14.05
CA ARG A 265 2.33 12.89 -14.96
C ARG A 265 2.69 11.42 -15.19
N PRO A 266 1.95 10.46 -14.62
CA PRO A 266 2.19 9.06 -14.94
C PRO A 266 2.04 8.89 -16.45
N ARG A 267 3.03 8.25 -17.08
CA ARG A 267 2.84 7.74 -18.43
C ARG A 267 1.71 6.70 -18.33
N PRO A 268 0.73 6.69 -19.23
CA PRO A 268 -0.25 5.62 -19.26
C PRO A 268 0.50 4.29 -19.32
N ALA A 269 0.03 3.30 -18.55
CA ALA A 269 0.49 1.91 -18.71
C ALA A 269 0.45 1.59 -20.20
N ARG A 270 1.58 1.13 -20.76
CA ARG A 270 1.68 0.91 -22.20
C ARG A 270 0.64 -0.15 -22.57
N PRO A 271 -0.25 0.09 -23.55
CA PRO A 271 -1.15 -0.97 -24.01
C PRO A 271 -0.29 -2.14 -24.54
N HIS A 272 -0.55 -3.35 -24.03
CA HIS A 272 0.17 -4.60 -24.35
C HIS A 272 0.04 -5.05 -25.83
N ILE A 273 -0.49 -4.22 -26.72
CA ILE A 273 -0.72 -4.56 -28.13
C ILE A 273 0.60 -4.85 -28.87
N LEU A 274 1.70 -4.16 -28.52
CA LEU A 274 2.97 -4.31 -29.24
C LEU A 274 3.81 -5.52 -28.79
N SER A 275 3.64 -6.04 -27.58
CA SER A 275 4.42 -7.19 -27.10
C SER A 275 4.00 -8.50 -27.76
N ARG A 276 2.72 -8.64 -28.16
CA ARG A 276 2.19 -9.84 -28.83
C ARG A 276 2.68 -10.00 -30.27
N ILE A 277 2.90 -8.90 -31.01
CA ILE A 277 3.43 -8.96 -32.38
C ILE A 277 4.88 -9.43 -32.37
N VAL A 278 5.69 -8.95 -31.43
CA VAL A 278 7.11 -9.35 -31.31
C VAL A 278 7.25 -10.79 -30.80
N LYS A 279 6.39 -11.25 -29.89
CA LYS A 279 6.42 -12.64 -29.38
C LYS A 279 5.95 -13.67 -30.43
N ARG A 280 5.01 -13.31 -31.31
CA ARG A 280 4.60 -14.17 -32.46
C ARG A 280 5.63 -14.21 -33.59
N LEU A 281 6.38 -13.13 -33.81
CA LEU A 281 7.41 -13.09 -34.86
C LEU A 281 8.75 -13.73 -34.45
N ARG A 282 8.96 -14.02 -33.17
CA ARG A 282 10.17 -14.73 -32.67
C ARG A 282 9.98 -16.25 -32.52
N ASN A 283 8.74 -16.71 -32.48
CA ASN A 283 8.38 -18.13 -32.29
C ASN A 283 7.64 -18.71 -33.50
N GLY A 284 7.74 -18.06 -34.68
CA GLY A 284 7.19 -18.50 -35.95
C GLY A 284 8.27 -18.66 -37.00
#